data_AF-A0A1B1UKS1-F1
#
_entry.id   AF-A0A1B1UKS1-F1
#
_cell.length_a   1.000
_cell.length_b   1.000
_cell.length_c   1.000
_cell.angle_alpha   90.00
_cell.angle_beta   90.00
_cell.angle_gamma   90.00
#
_symmetry.space_group_name_H-M   'P 1'
#
loop_
_entity.id
_entity.type
_entity.pdbx_description
1 polymer ?
#
loop_
_entity_poly.entity_id
_entity_poly.type
_entity_poly.pdbx_seq_one_letter_code
_entity_poly.pdbx_strand_id
1 'polypeptide(L)'
;MSLFPKPKSVLLPNTYAFESEPMVKATGFREYDARWLFNKEINLMGVQALGMGLGALIAELGVKQEIVTGHDFRGLFGLDQICANLGPDGGRMQGA
;
A
#
# COMPACT_ATOMS: atom_id res chain seq x y z
N MET A 1 -3.59 -14.20 14.24
CA MET A 1 -4.50 -13.80 13.13
C MET A 1 -4.15 -12.39 12.71
N SER A 2 -3.91 -12.12 11.43
CA SER A 2 -3.71 -10.73 10.96
C SER A 2 -5.03 -9.96 11.05
N LEU A 3 -4.98 -8.78 11.69
CA LEU A 3 -6.14 -7.89 11.88
C LEU A 3 -6.62 -7.23 10.57
N PHE A 4 -5.84 -7.34 9.49
CA PHE A 4 -6.11 -6.67 8.23
C PHE A 4 -6.87 -7.57 7.23
N PRO A 5 -7.99 -7.11 6.62
CA PRO A 5 -8.77 -7.89 5.66
C PRO A 5 -7.98 -8.23 4.39
N LYS A 6 -8.36 -9.33 3.73
CA LYS A 6 -7.76 -9.73 2.46
C LYS A 6 -8.19 -8.77 1.33
N PRO A 7 -7.26 -8.27 0.49
CA PRO A 7 -7.60 -7.39 -0.62
C PRO A 7 -8.57 -8.01 -1.62
N LYS A 8 -9.55 -7.22 -2.07
CA LYS A 8 -10.49 -7.54 -3.14
C LYS A 8 -10.09 -6.80 -4.43
N SER A 9 -10.42 -7.37 -5.59
CA SER A 9 -10.05 -6.79 -6.88
C SER A 9 -10.92 -5.60 -7.30
N VAL A 10 -12.18 -5.56 -6.84
CA VAL A 10 -13.16 -4.53 -7.17
C VAL A 10 -14.07 -4.29 -5.96
N LEU A 11 -14.26 -3.02 -5.63
CA LEU A 11 -15.25 -2.51 -4.68
C LEU A 11 -15.93 -1.29 -5.31
N LEU A 12 -17.21 -1.10 -5.01
CA LEU A 12 -17.98 0.01 -5.56
C LEU A 12 -17.72 1.29 -4.76
N PRO A 13 -17.38 2.41 -5.40
CA PRO A 13 -17.24 3.70 -4.71
C PRO A 13 -18.50 4.09 -3.92
N ASN A 14 -18.33 4.90 -2.87
CA ASN A 14 -19.42 5.34 -1.99
C ASN A 14 -20.17 4.20 -1.29
N THR A 15 -19.48 3.09 -1.00
CA THR A 15 -20.03 1.99 -0.20
C THR A 15 -19.20 1.78 1.04
N TYR A 16 -19.82 1.25 2.10
CA TYR A 16 -19.11 0.91 3.34
C TYR A 16 -17.91 0.01 3.07
N ALA A 17 -18.09 -1.04 2.26
CA ALA A 17 -17.03 -1.96 1.90
C ALA A 17 -15.84 -1.26 1.24
N PHE A 18 -16.08 -0.29 0.35
CA PHE A 18 -15.00 0.46 -0.30
C PHE A 18 -14.18 1.31 0.69
N GLU A 19 -14.78 1.80 1.76
CA GLU A 19 -14.08 2.60 2.79
C GLU A 19 -13.45 1.71 3.90
N SER A 20 -13.96 0.49 4.10
CA SER A 20 -13.57 -0.39 5.21
C SER A 20 -12.77 -1.62 4.81
N GLU A 21 -12.61 -1.88 3.52
CA GLU A 21 -11.87 -3.05 3.01
C GLU A 21 -10.83 -2.65 1.96
N PRO A 22 -9.71 -3.39 1.85
CA PRO A 22 -8.68 -3.10 0.88
C PRO A 22 -9.12 -3.51 -0.53
N MET A 23 -9.03 -2.58 -1.47
CA MET A 23 -9.20 -2.83 -2.91
C MET A 23 -7.86 -2.70 -3.62
N VAL A 24 -7.40 -3.77 -4.26
CA VAL A 24 -6.18 -3.79 -5.09
C VAL A 24 -6.43 -4.66 -6.31
N LYS A 25 -6.47 -4.04 -7.49
CA LYS A 25 -6.61 -4.78 -8.74
C LYS A 25 -5.27 -5.40 -9.15
N ALA A 26 -5.21 -6.71 -9.35
CA ALA A 26 -3.95 -7.41 -9.66
C ALA A 26 -3.26 -6.91 -10.95
N THR A 27 -4.01 -6.38 -11.92
CA THR A 27 -3.47 -5.86 -13.18
C THR A 27 -2.63 -4.58 -13.02
N GLY A 28 -2.57 -4.00 -11.82
CA GLY A 28 -1.71 -2.85 -11.57
C GLY A 28 -0.24 -3.23 -11.38
N PHE A 29 0.08 -4.49 -11.09
CA PHE A 29 1.46 -4.97 -11.12
C PHE A 29 1.94 -5.10 -12.56
N ARG A 30 3.06 -4.46 -12.87
CA ARG A 30 3.70 -4.47 -14.18
C ARG A 30 5.13 -5.00 -14.02
N GLU A 31 5.84 -5.11 -15.14
CA GLU A 31 7.20 -5.65 -15.16
C GLU A 31 8.19 -4.83 -14.31
N TYR A 32 8.10 -3.50 -14.34
CA TYR A 32 9.07 -2.61 -13.69
C TYR A 32 8.51 -1.78 -12.54
N ASP A 33 7.20 -1.62 -12.48
CA ASP A 33 6.53 -0.82 -11.46
C ASP A 33 5.15 -1.38 -11.14
N ALA A 34 4.50 -0.75 -10.18
CA ALA A 34 3.10 -1.01 -9.90
C ALA A 34 2.32 0.30 -10.02
N ARG A 35 1.20 0.26 -10.75
CA ARG A 35 0.43 1.45 -11.10
C ARG A 35 -1.05 1.15 -11.18
N TRP A 36 -1.82 1.97 -10.47
CA TRP A 36 -3.27 1.91 -10.41
C TRP A 36 -3.87 3.29 -10.62
N LEU A 37 -5.10 3.33 -11.15
CA LEU A 37 -5.95 4.50 -11.02
C LEU A 37 -6.56 4.55 -9.60
N PHE A 38 -6.27 5.63 -8.87
CA PHE A 38 -6.85 5.84 -7.55
C PHE A 38 -8.39 5.91 -7.60
N ASN A 39 -9.03 5.34 -6.58
CA ASN A 39 -10.48 5.14 -6.44
C ASN A 39 -11.18 4.28 -7.50
N LYS A 40 -10.45 3.75 -8.49
CA LYS A 40 -10.99 2.85 -9.52
C LYS A 40 -10.35 1.47 -9.52
N GLU A 41 -9.05 1.42 -9.25
CA GLU A 41 -8.25 0.19 -9.28
C GLU A 41 -7.51 -0.06 -7.96
N ILE A 42 -7.35 0.99 -7.15
CA ILE A 42 -6.87 0.90 -5.78
C ILE A 42 -7.59 1.94 -4.91
N ASN A 43 -7.87 1.62 -3.65
CA ASN A 43 -8.35 2.56 -2.64
C ASN A 43 -7.27 2.82 -1.57
N LEU A 44 -7.53 3.74 -0.64
CA LEU A 44 -6.58 4.09 0.42
C LEU A 44 -6.14 2.87 1.24
N MET A 45 -7.07 2.01 1.62
CA MET A 45 -6.75 0.81 2.40
C MET A 45 -5.97 -0.23 1.58
N GLY A 46 -6.18 -0.31 0.27
CA GLY A 46 -5.37 -1.10 -0.65
C GLY A 46 -3.92 -0.63 -0.71
N VAL A 47 -3.70 0.68 -0.67
CA VAL A 47 -2.36 1.29 -0.59
C VAL A 47 -1.65 0.88 0.71
N GLN A 48 -2.37 0.84 1.85
CA GLN A 48 -1.84 0.34 3.12
C GLN A 48 -1.50 -1.16 3.06
N ALA A 49 -2.38 -1.95 2.43
CA ALA A 49 -2.17 -3.39 2.23
C ALA A 49 -0.90 -3.68 1.43
N LEU A 50 -0.64 -2.88 0.40
CA LEU A 50 0.59 -2.96 -0.40
C LEU A 50 1.83 -2.65 0.43
N GLY A 51 1.78 -1.61 1.27
CA GLY A 51 2.87 -1.27 2.19
C GLY A 51 3.21 -2.43 3.12
N MET A 52 2.22 -3.02 3.78
CA MET A 52 2.45 -4.19 4.64
C MET A 52 2.99 -5.40 3.86
N GLY A 53 2.46 -5.65 2.66
CA GLY A 53 2.92 -6.75 1.81
C GLY A 53 4.38 -6.58 1.38
N LEU A 54 4.79 -5.36 1.04
CA LEU A 54 6.18 -5.03 0.73
C LEU A 54 7.08 -5.19 1.97
N GLY A 55 6.63 -4.72 3.13
CA GLY A 55 7.36 -4.89 4.38
C GLY A 55 7.59 -6.37 4.72
N ALA A 56 6.55 -7.19 4.61
CA ALA A 56 6.63 -8.64 4.80
C ALA A 56 7.62 -9.29 3.83
N LEU A 57 7.56 -8.94 2.54
CA LEU A 57 8.50 -9.44 1.54
C LEU A 57 9.96 -9.09 1.89
N ILE A 58 10.24 -7.84 2.29
CA ILE A 58 11.59 -7.41 2.66
C ILE A 58 12.10 -8.21 3.88
N ALA A 59 11.23 -8.45 4.86
CA ALA A 59 11.57 -9.27 6.02
C ALA A 59 11.85 -10.74 5.64
N GLU A 60 11.05 -11.32 4.74
CA GLU A 60 11.27 -12.67 4.21
C GLU A 60 12.58 -12.79 3.43
N LEU A 61 12.99 -11.73 2.73
CA LEU A 61 14.28 -11.65 2.05
C LEU A 61 15.47 -11.45 3.00
N GLY A 62 15.23 -11.27 4.31
CA GLY A 62 16.29 -11.09 5.32
C GLY A 62 17.02 -9.76 5.22
N VAL A 63 16.44 -8.77 4.52
CA VAL A 63 17.02 -7.43 4.37
C VAL A 63 16.51 -6.52 5.48
N LYS A 64 17.36 -5.61 5.98
CA LYS A 64 16.93 -4.60 6.95
C LYS A 64 15.84 -3.71 6.34
N GLN A 65 14.74 -3.51 7.07
CA GLN A 65 13.63 -2.65 6.65
C GLN A 65 13.96 -1.15 6.82
N GLU A 66 15.03 -0.70 6.17
CA GLU A 66 15.48 0.69 6.13
C GLU A 66 15.04 1.30 4.79
N ILE A 67 13.80 1.77 4.74
CA ILE A 67 13.14 2.18 3.48
C ILE A 67 13.08 3.70 3.41
N VAL A 68 13.64 4.27 2.35
CA VAL A 68 13.49 5.68 2.00
C VAL A 68 12.32 5.82 1.05
N THR A 69 11.51 6.84 1.28
CA THR A 69 10.27 7.07 0.54
C THR A 69 10.33 8.44 -0.10
N GLY A 70 9.89 8.54 -1.35
CA GLY A 70 9.78 9.80 -2.09
C GLY A 70 8.52 9.80 -2.93
N HIS A 71 7.94 10.97 -3.14
CA HIS A 71 6.77 11.15 -3.99
C HIS A 71 7.01 12.31 -4.95
N ASP A 72 6.46 12.21 -6.15
CA ASP A 72 6.41 13.34 -7.07
C ASP A 72 5.18 14.21 -6.79
N PHE A 73 5.13 15.40 -7.39
CA PHE A 73 3.99 16.30 -7.22
C PHE A 73 2.79 15.82 -8.05
N ARG A 74 1.97 14.96 -7.44
CA ARG A 74 0.66 14.58 -7.95
C ARG A 74 -0.39 15.00 -6.94
N GLY A 75 -1.44 15.68 -7.40
CA GLY A 75 -2.55 16.15 -6.57
C GLY A 75 -3.42 14.99 -6.08
N LEU A 76 -2.90 14.16 -5.19
CA LEU A 76 -3.62 13.08 -4.53
C LEU A 76 -3.10 12.99 -3.09
N PHE A 77 -3.93 13.45 -2.16
CA PHE A 77 -3.76 13.22 -0.73
C PHE A 77 -3.72 11.70 -0.46
N GLY A 78 -2.64 11.17 0.15
CA GLY A 78 -2.62 9.80 0.69
C GLY A 78 -1.39 8.92 0.37
N LEU A 79 -0.38 9.38 -0.38
CA LEU A 79 0.85 8.58 -0.61
C LEU A 79 1.71 8.41 0.65
N ASP A 80 1.62 9.35 1.60
CA ASP A 80 2.30 9.25 2.91
C ASP A 80 1.88 8.00 3.71
N GLN A 81 0.74 7.39 3.36
CA GLN A 81 0.19 6.23 4.05
C GLN A 81 0.85 4.90 3.66
N ILE A 82 1.53 4.80 2.50
CA ILE A 82 2.29 3.58 2.14
C ILE A 82 3.39 3.35 3.18
N CYS A 83 4.05 4.43 3.54
CA CYS A 83 5.25 4.46 4.37
C CYS A 83 4.93 4.08 5.82
N ALA A 84 3.77 4.49 6.33
CA ALA A 84 3.34 4.23 7.71
C ALA A 84 3.07 2.74 8.02
N ASN A 85 2.97 1.88 7.01
CA ASN A 85 2.50 0.49 7.17
C ASN A 85 3.58 -0.57 6.92
N LEU A 86 4.86 -0.19 6.88
CA LEU A 86 5.96 -1.10 6.55
C LEU A 86 6.43 -2.01 7.71
N GLY A 87 5.90 -1.86 8.94
CA GLY A 87 6.07 -2.84 10.02
C GLY A 87 5.92 -2.29 11.45
N PRO A 88 5.76 -3.18 12.47
CA PRO A 88 5.64 -2.81 13.89
C PRO A 88 6.96 -2.34 14.54
N ASP A 89 8.11 -2.60 13.90
CA ASP A 89 9.44 -2.41 14.49
C ASP A 89 10.15 -1.10 14.08
N GLY A 90 9.42 -0.14 13.49
CA GLY A 90 9.94 1.22 13.31
C GLY A 90 11.22 1.30 12.48
N GLY A 91 11.16 0.86 11.22
CA GLY A 91 12.21 1.12 10.23
C GLY A 91 12.64 2.58 10.28
N ARG A 92 13.94 2.83 10.47
CA ARG A 92 14.46 4.17 10.75
C ARG A 92 14.29 5.07 9.52
N MET A 93 13.32 5.98 9.64
CA MET A 93 12.95 6.96 8.63
C MET A 93 14.12 7.91 8.33
N GLN A 94 14.48 8.06 7.06
CA GLN A 94 15.20 9.23 6.57
C GLN A 94 14.36 9.82 5.45
N GLY A 95 13.68 10.93 5.76
CA GLY A 95 12.94 11.71 4.78
C GLY A 95 13.91 12.49 3.90
N ALA A 96 13.60 12.56 2.61
CA ALA A 96 14.23 13.48 1.66
C ALA A 96 13.27 14.63 1.37
#